data_AF-A0A8C4EVL6-F1
#
_entry.id   AF-A0A8C4EVL6-F1
#
_cell.length_a   1.000
_cell.length_b   1.000
_cell.length_c   1.000
_cell.angle_alpha   90.00
_cell.angle_beta   90.00
_cell.angle_gamma   90.00
#
_symmetry.space_group_name_H-M   'P 1'
#
loop_
_entity.id
_entity.type
_entity.pdbx_description
1 polymer ?
#
loop_
_entity_poly.entity_id
_entity_poly.type
_entity_poly.pdbx_seq_one_letter_code
_entity_poly.pdbx_strand_id
1 'polypeptide(L)'
;MPPKSKGSSKKSAKAKTPTLIDGLTKEEMSKEQLEEHIVHLREELDREREERNYFQLERDKIHTFWEITDRQLEEVKAERKNLDKEIEEDEGRHQVEIKVYKQKMKHLLCEHQNTICELKADGLVSTEVVQQEQEKLETELHRKMRDIMVDMQELDNEKLVKELELRHDEEMTETRNRLEKQLAEIEAKYEKKMEFLPRELDNMRKNEISEREEHWSSHINDLKENHNQAFSEANLLLNRMQDDSKINISLKREINELRAKQVYKEKALAPVVQKNKRLAELISNVKKEMAENEKKMKCYVTTKGYDTSETVRQKELKDLKWDHEALEQKFSKLQLERDELYTTFTQNLQKMQHKAGVKSMLLERKLKALTDSLEKTQAQLSSVLAASNMDHIALSEVTNKIEEKFDFSNNSIKNLQCEKAQISKARRDMLLTYEAKQRALGVPAETRCMKPFDSSLAGRSQDLDLGFAPK
;
A
#
# COMPACT_ATOMS: atom_id res chain seq x y z
N MET A 1 -111.21 -73.93 26.16
CA MET A 1 -112.53 -74.60 26.05
C MET A 1 -112.56 -75.36 24.73
N PRO A 2 -112.99 -76.63 24.75
CA PRO A 2 -114.08 -77.00 23.85
C PRO A 2 -115.22 -77.70 24.63
N PRO A 3 -116.48 -77.53 24.23
CA PRO A 3 -117.61 -78.07 24.98
C PRO A 3 -117.81 -79.55 24.68
N LYS A 4 -118.07 -80.30 25.76
CA LYS A 4 -118.73 -81.60 25.72
C LYS A 4 -120.18 -81.41 25.23
N SER A 5 -120.60 -82.15 24.21
CA SER A 5 -122.02 -82.45 24.01
C SER A 5 -122.25 -83.95 24.07
N LYS A 6 -122.79 -84.38 25.22
CA LYS A 6 -123.49 -85.64 25.38
C LYS A 6 -124.84 -85.50 24.66
N GLY A 7 -125.00 -86.17 23.54
CA GLY A 7 -126.29 -86.38 22.89
C GLY A 7 -126.77 -87.80 23.14
N SER A 8 -127.54 -87.99 24.21
CA SER A 8 -128.26 -89.23 24.50
C SER A 8 -129.38 -89.44 23.48
N SER A 9 -129.31 -90.56 22.76
CA SER A 9 -130.41 -91.45 22.42
C SER A 9 -131.83 -90.89 22.30
N LYS A 10 -132.40 -90.94 21.10
CA LYS A 10 -133.79 -91.39 20.93
C LYS A 10 -133.94 -92.16 19.61
N LYS A 11 -133.87 -93.49 19.73
CA LYS A 11 -134.31 -94.44 18.70
C LYS A 11 -135.81 -94.21 18.47
N SER A 12 -136.18 -93.75 17.28
CA SER A 12 -137.51 -94.00 16.73
C SER A 12 -137.52 -95.42 16.15
N ALA A 13 -138.52 -96.20 16.55
CA ALA A 13 -138.71 -97.56 16.07
C ALA A 13 -139.04 -97.53 14.57
N LYS A 14 -138.06 -97.85 13.72
CA LYS A 14 -138.33 -98.26 12.35
C LYS A 14 -138.95 -99.65 12.40
N ALA A 15 -140.15 -99.75 11.83
CA ALA A 15 -140.76 -101.01 11.47
C ALA A 15 -139.72 -101.93 10.83
N LYS A 16 -139.65 -103.20 11.27
CA LYS A 16 -138.89 -104.24 10.57
C LYS A 16 -139.55 -104.43 9.21
N THR A 17 -139.07 -103.71 8.21
CA THR A 17 -139.16 -104.14 6.81
C THR A 17 -138.50 -105.51 6.71
N PRO A 18 -139.07 -106.50 6.00
CA PRO A 18 -138.41 -107.78 5.80
C PRO A 18 -137.03 -107.48 5.20
N THR A 19 -135.98 -108.03 5.80
CA THR A 19 -134.66 -108.01 5.19
C THR A 19 -134.76 -108.87 3.94
N LEU A 20 -135.01 -108.22 2.80
CA LEU A 20 -134.97 -108.81 1.48
C LEU A 20 -133.53 -109.23 1.24
N ILE A 21 -133.34 -110.53 1.09
CA ILE A 21 -132.05 -111.14 0.78
C ILE A 21 -132.15 -111.54 -0.69
N ASP A 22 -131.42 -110.84 -1.55
CA ASP A 22 -131.40 -111.03 -3.00
C ASP A 22 -132.81 -111.14 -3.65
N GLY A 23 -133.73 -110.27 -3.21
CA GLY A 23 -135.09 -110.20 -3.78
C GLY A 23 -136.09 -111.25 -3.30
N LEU A 24 -135.72 -112.16 -2.38
CA LEU A 24 -136.60 -113.21 -1.83
C LEU A 24 -136.80 -113.08 -0.31
N THR A 25 -137.94 -113.57 0.17
CA THR A 25 -138.28 -113.60 1.61
C THR A 25 -137.69 -114.83 2.30
N LYS A 26 -137.40 -114.75 3.60
CA LYS A 26 -136.75 -115.81 4.41
C LYS A 26 -137.47 -117.17 4.40
N GLU A 27 -138.71 -117.19 3.93
CA GLU A 27 -139.63 -118.33 3.95
C GLU A 27 -139.74 -119.04 2.58
N GLU A 28 -139.14 -118.48 1.51
CA GLU A 28 -139.18 -119.05 0.14
C GLU A 28 -137.83 -119.63 -0.33
N MET A 29 -136.76 -119.44 0.44
CA MET A 29 -135.42 -119.97 0.14
C MET A 29 -135.28 -121.41 0.66
N SER A 30 -134.86 -122.34 -0.21
CA SER A 30 -134.47 -123.71 0.18
C SER A 30 -133.38 -123.70 1.26
N LYS A 31 -133.31 -124.73 2.11
CA LYS A 31 -132.26 -124.88 3.13
C LYS A 31 -130.84 -124.74 2.52
N GLU A 32 -130.63 -125.29 1.32
CA GLU A 32 -129.37 -125.20 0.58
C GLU A 32 -129.07 -123.76 0.13
N GLN A 33 -130.08 -123.02 -0.35
CA GLN A 33 -129.92 -121.62 -0.78
C GLN A 33 -129.65 -120.67 0.40
N LEU A 34 -130.23 -120.96 1.58
CA LEU A 34 -129.91 -120.25 2.82
C LEU A 34 -128.48 -120.54 3.30
N GLU A 35 -128.01 -121.78 3.15
CA GLU A 35 -126.64 -122.18 3.48
C GLU A 35 -125.62 -121.50 2.54
N GLU A 36 -125.88 -121.48 1.23
CA GLU A 36 -125.06 -120.75 0.24
C GLU A 36 -125.03 -119.25 0.52
N HIS A 37 -126.16 -118.64 0.85
CA HIS A 37 -126.20 -117.22 1.21
C HIS A 37 -125.45 -116.92 2.52
N ILE A 38 -125.44 -117.84 3.48
CA ILE A 38 -124.62 -117.74 4.70
C ILE A 38 -123.13 -117.81 4.35
N VAL A 39 -122.73 -118.68 3.42
CA VAL A 39 -121.35 -118.77 2.93
C VAL A 39 -120.96 -117.47 2.22
N HIS A 40 -121.79 -116.97 1.30
CA HIS A 40 -121.54 -115.71 0.60
C HIS A 40 -121.38 -114.52 1.58
N LEU A 41 -122.26 -114.39 2.57
CA LEU A 41 -122.15 -113.34 3.59
C LEU A 41 -120.89 -113.48 4.45
N ARG A 42 -120.41 -114.70 4.70
CA ARG A 42 -119.15 -114.93 5.42
C ARG A 42 -117.96 -114.54 4.55
N GLU A 43 -117.96 -114.90 3.27
CA GLU A 43 -116.93 -114.51 2.30
C GLU A 43 -116.91 -112.99 2.09
N GLU A 44 -118.07 -112.32 2.03
CA GLU A 44 -118.15 -110.85 2.03
C GLU A 44 -117.61 -110.26 3.32
N LEU A 45 -118.00 -110.80 4.48
CA LEU A 45 -117.49 -110.33 5.77
C LEU A 45 -115.97 -110.48 5.88
N ASP A 46 -115.41 -111.58 5.39
CA ASP A 46 -113.97 -111.83 5.41
C ASP A 46 -113.23 -110.96 4.38
N ARG A 47 -113.77 -110.75 3.18
CA ARG A 47 -113.25 -109.73 2.22
C ARG A 47 -113.25 -108.33 2.81
N GLU A 48 -114.36 -107.89 3.41
CA GLU A 48 -114.45 -106.58 4.07
C GLU A 48 -113.48 -106.45 5.26
N ARG A 49 -113.17 -107.55 5.96
CA ARG A 49 -112.15 -107.58 7.01
C ARG A 49 -110.74 -107.45 6.43
N GLU A 50 -110.45 -108.15 5.34
CA GLU A 50 -109.18 -108.07 4.62
C GLU A 50 -108.96 -106.66 4.06
N GLU A 51 -109.97 -106.07 3.41
CA GLU A 51 -109.92 -104.69 2.90
C GLU A 51 -109.71 -103.70 4.03
N ARG A 52 -110.45 -103.82 5.15
CA ARG A 52 -110.23 -102.97 6.33
C ARG A 52 -108.80 -103.09 6.86
N ASN A 53 -108.27 -104.31 6.94
CA ASN A 53 -106.90 -104.55 7.40
C ASN A 53 -105.89 -103.90 6.44
N TYR A 54 -106.08 -104.09 5.13
CA TYR A 54 -105.25 -103.46 4.10
C TYR A 54 -105.26 -101.93 4.20
N PHE A 55 -106.45 -101.31 4.29
CA PHE A 55 -106.55 -99.86 4.46
C PHE A 55 -106.00 -99.36 5.80
N GLN A 56 -106.02 -100.19 6.84
CA GLN A 56 -105.39 -99.86 8.11
C GLN A 56 -103.87 -99.87 8.00
N LEU A 57 -103.29 -100.91 7.37
CA LEU A 57 -101.85 -100.98 7.10
C LEU A 57 -101.36 -99.84 6.20
N GLU A 58 -102.09 -99.52 5.14
CA GLU A 58 -101.74 -98.39 4.26
C GLU A 58 -101.87 -97.04 4.98
N ARG A 59 -102.87 -96.86 5.86
CA ARG A 59 -102.96 -95.66 6.70
C ARG A 59 -101.77 -95.54 7.64
N ASP A 60 -101.42 -96.62 8.34
CA ASP A 60 -100.31 -96.63 9.30
C ASP A 60 -98.96 -96.40 8.57
N LYS A 61 -98.81 -96.96 7.37
CA LYS A 61 -97.66 -96.71 6.49
C LYS A 61 -97.59 -95.26 6.03
N ILE A 62 -98.69 -94.66 5.59
CA ILE A 62 -98.74 -93.24 5.23
C ILE A 62 -98.44 -92.37 6.46
N HIS A 63 -98.96 -92.73 7.63
CA HIS A 63 -98.74 -91.99 8.87
C HIS A 63 -97.27 -92.04 9.30
N THR A 64 -96.64 -93.22 9.29
CA THR A 64 -95.22 -93.37 9.59
C THR A 64 -94.33 -92.62 8.59
N PHE A 65 -94.65 -92.66 7.28
CA PHE A 65 -93.94 -91.83 6.30
C PHE A 65 -94.12 -90.34 6.56
N TRP A 66 -95.32 -89.91 6.93
CA TRP A 66 -95.59 -88.52 7.27
C TRP A 66 -94.80 -88.09 8.51
N GLU A 67 -94.80 -88.87 9.60
CA GLU A 67 -94.01 -88.58 10.81
C GLU A 67 -92.51 -88.52 10.53
N ILE A 68 -91.98 -89.44 9.73
CA ILE A 68 -90.56 -89.44 9.34
C ILE A 68 -90.23 -88.18 8.53
N THR A 69 -91.07 -87.85 7.55
CA THR A 69 -90.85 -86.68 6.67
C THR A 69 -90.99 -85.38 7.44
N ASP A 70 -91.95 -85.29 8.37
CA ASP A 70 -92.16 -84.13 9.23
C ASP A 70 -90.96 -83.92 10.17
N ARG A 71 -90.47 -84.99 10.81
CA ARG A 71 -89.23 -84.94 11.61
C ARG A 71 -88.03 -84.49 10.77
N GLN A 72 -87.84 -85.06 9.58
CA GLN A 72 -86.75 -84.67 8.68
C GLN A 72 -86.87 -83.20 8.25
N LEU A 73 -88.09 -82.72 7.99
CA LEU A 73 -88.34 -81.32 7.65
C LEU A 73 -87.98 -80.40 8.82
N GLU A 74 -88.35 -80.75 10.05
CA GLU A 74 -87.99 -79.99 11.24
C GLU A 74 -86.49 -80.01 11.53
N GLU A 75 -85.81 -81.15 11.29
CA GLU A 75 -84.35 -81.26 11.37
C GLU A 75 -83.66 -80.32 10.37
N VAL A 76 -84.04 -80.36 9.09
CA VAL A 76 -83.46 -79.47 8.06
C VAL A 76 -83.77 -78.00 8.35
N LYS A 77 -84.97 -77.68 8.85
CA LYS A 77 -85.30 -76.30 9.28
C LYS A 77 -84.42 -75.85 10.46
N ALA A 78 -84.13 -76.74 11.41
CA ALA A 78 -83.25 -76.43 12.53
C ALA A 78 -81.79 -76.25 12.08
N GLU A 79 -81.29 -77.13 11.21
CA GLU A 79 -79.96 -77.02 10.60
C GLU A 79 -79.81 -75.71 9.83
N ARG A 80 -80.79 -75.35 9.00
CA ARG A 80 -80.79 -74.06 8.29
C ARG A 80 -80.71 -72.87 9.26
N LYS A 81 -81.51 -72.87 10.33
CA LYS A 81 -81.47 -71.80 11.34
C LYS A 81 -80.12 -71.73 12.06
N ASN A 82 -79.45 -72.86 12.26
CA ASN A 82 -78.12 -72.88 12.86
C ASN A 82 -77.08 -72.31 11.88
N LEU A 83 -77.15 -72.68 10.61
CA LEU A 83 -76.29 -72.12 9.56
C LEU A 83 -76.51 -70.60 9.39
N ASP A 84 -77.76 -70.14 9.39
CA ASP A 84 -78.08 -68.71 9.31
C ASP A 84 -77.45 -67.94 10.50
N LYS A 85 -77.49 -68.51 11.72
CA LYS A 85 -76.83 -67.93 12.90
C LYS A 85 -75.31 -67.94 12.81
N GLU A 86 -74.72 -69.03 12.31
CA GLU A 86 -73.27 -69.13 12.12
C GLU A 86 -72.78 -68.07 11.13
N ILE A 87 -73.52 -67.86 10.03
CA ILE A 87 -73.24 -66.78 9.08
C ILE A 87 -73.31 -65.41 9.77
N GLU A 88 -74.35 -65.13 10.55
CA GLU A 88 -74.47 -63.87 11.30
C GLU A 88 -73.32 -63.66 12.30
N GLU A 89 -72.92 -64.72 13.02
CA GLU A 89 -71.80 -64.67 13.96
C GLU A 89 -70.47 -64.41 13.23
N ASP A 90 -70.24 -65.07 12.10
CA ASP A 90 -69.05 -64.91 11.25
C ASP A 90 -68.96 -63.49 10.69
N GLU A 91 -70.07 -62.96 10.16
CA GLU A 91 -70.17 -61.57 9.73
C GLU A 91 -69.86 -60.59 10.88
N GLY A 92 -70.38 -60.87 12.08
CA GLY A 92 -70.07 -60.11 13.28
C GLY A 92 -68.58 -60.11 13.63
N ARG A 93 -67.93 -61.27 13.58
CA ARG A 93 -66.48 -61.41 13.82
C ARG A 93 -65.68 -60.65 12.78
N HIS A 94 -66.02 -60.78 11.50
CA HIS A 94 -65.36 -60.07 10.40
C HIS A 94 -65.50 -58.54 10.53
N GLN A 95 -66.66 -58.03 10.93
CA GLN A 95 -66.84 -56.59 11.16
C GLN A 95 -65.96 -56.06 12.31
N VAL A 96 -65.80 -56.83 13.39
CA VAL A 96 -64.91 -56.48 14.50
C VAL A 96 -63.45 -56.50 14.03
N GLU A 97 -63.05 -57.52 13.28
CA GLU A 97 -61.69 -57.63 12.74
C GLU A 97 -61.34 -56.45 11.82
N ILE A 98 -62.25 -56.04 10.93
CA ILE A 98 -62.10 -54.84 10.09
C ILE A 98 -61.90 -53.59 10.96
N LYS A 99 -62.68 -53.43 12.04
CA LYS A 99 -62.52 -52.29 12.97
C LYS A 99 -61.16 -52.31 13.66
N VAL A 100 -60.68 -53.48 14.09
CA VAL A 100 -59.35 -53.65 14.71
C VAL A 100 -58.24 -53.31 13.72
N TYR A 101 -58.29 -53.82 12.48
CA TYR A 101 -57.29 -53.48 11.46
C TYR A 101 -57.30 -52.00 11.12
N LYS A 102 -58.49 -51.38 11.03
CA LYS A 102 -58.61 -49.92 10.81
C LYS A 102 -57.95 -49.14 11.95
N GLN A 103 -58.14 -49.57 13.21
CA GLN A 103 -57.49 -48.93 14.36
C GLN A 103 -55.97 -49.14 14.37
N LYS A 104 -55.49 -50.35 14.04
CA LYS A 104 -54.06 -50.64 13.90
C LYS A 104 -53.41 -49.77 12.83
N MET A 105 -54.07 -49.61 11.67
CA MET A 105 -53.60 -48.74 10.60
C MET A 105 -53.51 -47.29 11.05
N LYS A 106 -54.53 -46.77 11.74
CA LYS A 106 -54.51 -45.41 12.30
C LYS A 106 -53.35 -45.21 13.28
N HIS A 107 -53.15 -46.15 14.21
CA HIS A 107 -52.05 -46.08 15.16
C HIS A 107 -50.69 -46.08 14.46
N LEU A 108 -50.48 -46.99 13.50
CA LEU A 108 -49.23 -47.06 12.73
C LEU A 108 -48.94 -45.75 11.98
N LEU A 109 -49.96 -45.14 11.36
CA LEU A 109 -49.82 -43.84 10.71
C LEU A 109 -49.47 -42.72 11.69
N CYS A 110 -50.10 -42.70 12.87
CA CYS A 110 -49.76 -41.73 13.92
C CYS A 110 -48.32 -41.92 14.44
N GLU A 111 -47.89 -43.16 14.68
CA GLU A 111 -46.52 -43.48 15.11
C GLU A 111 -45.49 -43.03 14.06
N HIS A 112 -45.73 -43.33 12.78
CA HIS A 112 -44.86 -42.86 11.70
C HIS A 112 -44.83 -41.33 11.61
N GLN A 113 -45.98 -40.67 11.73
CA GLN A 113 -46.03 -39.22 11.72
C GLN A 113 -45.27 -38.61 12.90
N ASN A 114 -45.39 -39.18 14.10
CA ASN A 114 -44.66 -38.75 15.29
C ASN A 114 -43.15 -38.93 15.10
N THR A 115 -42.72 -40.11 14.62
CA THR A 115 -41.30 -40.39 14.33
C THR A 115 -40.73 -39.39 13.32
N ILE A 116 -41.47 -39.08 12.25
CA ILE A 116 -41.06 -38.08 11.26
C ILE A 116 -40.96 -36.69 11.90
N CYS A 117 -41.90 -36.31 12.77
CA CYS A 117 -41.86 -35.03 13.46
C CYS A 117 -40.66 -34.93 14.42
N GLU A 118 -40.38 -35.98 15.18
CA GLU A 118 -39.22 -36.07 16.08
C GLU A 118 -37.90 -35.96 15.30
N LEU A 119 -37.72 -36.77 14.24
CA LEU A 119 -36.52 -36.70 13.39
C LEU A 119 -36.33 -35.33 12.75
N LYS A 120 -37.40 -34.65 12.35
CA LYS A 120 -37.33 -33.28 11.83
C LYS A 120 -36.93 -32.29 12.92
N ALA A 121 -37.49 -32.41 14.12
CA ALA A 121 -37.13 -31.55 15.25
C ALA A 121 -35.66 -31.75 15.65
N ASP A 122 -35.20 -33.00 15.76
CA ASP A 122 -33.81 -33.34 16.06
C ASP A 122 -32.86 -32.82 14.97
N GLY A 123 -33.24 -32.93 13.69
CA GLY A 123 -32.49 -32.38 12.58
C GLY A 123 -32.36 -30.86 12.63
N LEU A 124 -33.42 -30.14 12.99
CA LEU A 124 -33.39 -28.68 13.17
C LEU A 124 -32.49 -28.29 14.36
N VAL A 125 -32.64 -28.95 15.51
CA VAL A 125 -31.80 -28.69 16.70
C VAL A 125 -30.33 -28.99 16.39
N SER A 126 -30.02 -30.10 15.72
CA SER A 126 -28.65 -30.44 15.34
C SER A 126 -28.06 -29.41 14.37
N THR A 127 -28.86 -28.90 13.42
CA THR A 127 -28.39 -27.88 12.47
C THR A 127 -28.13 -26.55 13.18
N GLU A 128 -29.02 -26.14 14.09
CA GLU A 128 -28.86 -24.92 14.90
C GLU A 128 -27.61 -24.99 15.77
N VAL A 129 -27.35 -26.12 16.44
CA VAL A 129 -26.14 -26.30 17.26
C VAL A 129 -24.87 -26.16 16.41
N VAL A 130 -24.83 -26.82 15.25
CA VAL A 130 -23.69 -26.71 14.31
C VAL A 130 -23.51 -25.27 13.82
N GLN A 131 -24.60 -24.57 13.52
CA GLN A 131 -24.56 -23.17 13.09
C GLN A 131 -24.01 -22.25 14.18
N GLN A 132 -24.44 -22.43 15.43
CA GLN A 132 -23.93 -21.67 16.57
C GLN A 132 -22.46 -21.95 16.86
N GLU A 133 -22.00 -23.20 16.71
CA GLU A 133 -20.58 -23.54 16.84
C GLU A 133 -19.74 -22.89 15.73
N GLN A 134 -20.24 -22.90 14.49
CA GLN A 134 -19.58 -22.23 13.38
C GLN A 134 -19.49 -20.71 13.59
N GLU A 135 -20.57 -20.06 14.03
CA GLU A 135 -20.56 -18.62 14.34
C GLU A 135 -19.54 -18.29 15.45
N LYS A 136 -19.46 -19.12 16.50
CA LYS A 136 -18.44 -18.96 17.56
C LYS A 136 -17.02 -19.10 17.01
N LEU A 137 -16.78 -20.07 16.13
CA LEU A 137 -15.46 -20.27 15.52
C LEU A 137 -15.09 -19.10 14.59
N GLU A 138 -16.02 -18.62 13.78
CA GLU A 138 -15.82 -17.48 12.89
C GLU A 138 -15.56 -16.18 13.67
N THR A 139 -16.32 -15.94 14.75
CA THR A 139 -16.09 -14.77 15.61
C THR A 139 -14.72 -14.84 16.31
N GLU A 140 -14.29 -16.03 16.75
CA GLU A 140 -12.96 -16.21 17.34
C GLU A 140 -11.84 -16.02 16.31
N LEU A 141 -12.01 -16.53 15.09
CA LEU A 141 -11.05 -16.36 14.00
C LEU A 141 -10.91 -14.89 13.60
N HIS A 142 -12.04 -14.17 13.45
CA HIS A 142 -12.02 -12.74 13.17
C HIS A 142 -11.36 -11.93 14.29
N ARG A 143 -11.56 -12.32 15.56
CA ARG A 143 -10.86 -11.70 16.69
C ARG A 143 -9.36 -11.92 16.59
N LYS A 144 -8.91 -13.18 16.43
CA LYS A 144 -7.48 -13.51 16.27
C LYS A 144 -6.84 -12.79 15.09
N MET A 145 -7.56 -12.66 13.97
CA MET A 145 -7.07 -11.93 12.80
C MET A 145 -6.88 -10.43 13.11
N ARG A 146 -7.82 -9.81 13.83
CA ARG A 146 -7.66 -8.42 14.28
C ARG A 146 -6.49 -8.27 15.26
N ASP A 147 -6.34 -9.18 16.20
CA ASP A 147 -5.22 -9.16 17.16
C ASP A 147 -3.87 -9.23 16.42
N ILE A 148 -3.72 -10.17 15.48
CA ILE A 148 -2.51 -10.29 14.65
C ILE A 148 -2.25 -9.03 13.81
N MET A 149 -3.30 -8.42 13.25
CA MET A 149 -3.16 -7.17 12.49
C MET A 149 -2.66 -6.01 13.38
N VAL A 150 -3.16 -5.91 14.61
CA VAL A 150 -2.70 -4.91 15.59
C VAL A 150 -1.24 -5.18 15.95
N ASP A 151 -0.88 -6.42 16.30
CA ASP A 151 0.50 -6.79 16.64
C ASP A 151 1.48 -6.47 15.49
N MET A 152 1.07 -6.75 14.24
CA MET A 152 1.88 -6.42 13.06
C MET A 152 2.08 -4.91 12.90
N GLN A 153 1.00 -4.14 13.09
CA GLN A 153 1.07 -2.68 13.01
C GLN A 153 1.90 -2.08 14.15
N GLU A 154 1.81 -2.62 15.37
CA GLU A 154 2.63 -2.22 16.50
C GLU A 154 4.11 -2.51 16.25
N LEU A 155 4.44 -3.69 15.70
CA LEU A 155 5.81 -4.04 15.35
C LEU A 155 6.38 -3.12 14.26
N ASP A 156 5.59 -2.76 13.25
CA ASP A 156 6.03 -1.84 12.20
C ASP A 156 6.20 -0.41 12.72
N ASN A 157 5.33 0.03 13.63
CA ASN A 157 5.50 1.30 14.35
C ASN A 157 6.77 1.28 15.22
N GLU A 158 7.05 0.19 15.94
CA GLU A 158 8.25 0.05 16.76
C GLU A 158 9.52 0.11 15.90
N LYS A 159 9.54 -0.55 14.73
CA LYS A 159 10.65 -0.44 13.77
C LYS A 159 10.83 0.99 13.28
N LEU A 160 9.74 1.68 12.93
CA LEU A 160 9.79 3.07 12.47
C LEU A 160 10.32 4.01 13.56
N VAL A 161 9.92 3.81 14.82
CA VAL A 161 10.44 4.57 15.95
C VAL A 161 11.94 4.33 16.12
N LYS A 162 12.40 3.08 16.11
CA LYS A 162 13.84 2.76 16.19
C LYS A 162 14.65 3.38 15.06
N GLU A 163 14.12 3.39 13.84
CA GLU A 163 14.76 4.04 12.69
C GLU A 163 14.82 5.57 12.85
N LEU A 164 13.76 6.18 13.38
CA LEU A 164 13.74 7.60 13.69
C LEU A 164 14.74 7.97 14.80
N GLU A 165 14.82 7.16 15.86
CA GLU A 165 15.79 7.34 16.95
C GLU A 165 17.22 7.22 16.43
N LEU A 166 17.53 6.21 15.60
CA LEU A 166 18.85 6.06 15.00
C LEU A 166 19.24 7.26 14.14
N ARG A 167 18.33 7.73 13.26
CA ARG A 167 18.58 8.93 12.44
C ARG A 167 18.80 10.17 13.31
N HIS A 168 18.03 10.32 14.38
CA HIS A 168 18.22 11.42 15.31
C HIS A 168 19.61 11.37 15.96
N ASP A 169 20.05 10.20 16.42
CA ASP A 169 21.38 10.02 17.01
C ASP A 169 22.50 10.31 16.01
N GLU A 170 22.34 9.91 14.74
CA GLU A 170 23.26 10.23 13.64
C GLU A 170 23.34 11.75 13.41
N GLU A 171 22.20 12.44 13.29
CA GLU A 171 22.13 13.90 13.10
C GLU A 171 22.72 14.68 14.30
N MET A 172 22.46 14.19 15.53
CA MET A 172 23.03 14.76 16.75
C MET A 172 24.54 14.58 16.79
N THR A 173 25.04 13.42 16.39
CA THR A 173 26.49 13.14 16.31
C THR A 173 27.16 13.99 15.23
N GLU A 174 26.55 14.12 14.06
CA GLU A 174 27.07 14.98 12.98
C GLU A 174 27.11 16.44 13.40
N THR A 175 26.04 16.93 14.05
CA THR A 175 25.97 18.30 14.57
C THR A 175 27.05 18.54 15.62
N ARG A 176 27.25 17.58 16.54
CA ARG A 176 28.30 17.64 17.55
C ARG A 176 29.68 17.70 16.90
N ASN A 177 29.98 16.80 15.96
CA ASN A 177 31.25 16.77 15.24
C ASN A 177 31.52 18.08 14.48
N ARG A 178 30.48 18.66 13.86
CA ARG A 178 30.57 19.96 13.19
C ARG A 178 30.93 21.08 14.17
N LEU A 179 30.29 21.11 15.34
CA LEU A 179 30.55 22.11 16.37
C LEU A 179 31.95 21.93 16.99
N GLU A 180 32.37 20.71 17.28
CA GLU A 180 33.73 20.41 17.77
C GLU A 180 34.79 20.84 16.76
N LYS A 181 34.58 20.59 15.46
CA LYS A 181 35.47 21.07 14.40
C LYS A 181 35.52 22.60 14.35
N GLN A 182 34.38 23.28 14.44
CA GLN A 182 34.32 24.75 14.46
C GLN A 182 35.05 25.32 15.69
N LEU A 183 34.89 24.71 16.85
CA LEU A 183 35.61 25.09 18.08
C LEU A 183 37.12 24.92 17.89
N ALA A 184 37.57 23.76 17.42
CA ALA A 184 38.99 23.50 17.16
C ALA A 184 39.60 24.48 16.13
N GLU A 185 38.86 24.84 15.08
CA GLU A 185 39.30 25.84 14.11
C GLU A 185 39.42 27.24 14.71
N ILE A 186 38.50 27.61 15.62
CA ILE A 186 38.54 28.89 16.33
C ILE A 186 39.71 28.90 17.32
N GLU A 187 39.87 27.86 18.12
CA GLU A 187 40.98 27.69 19.06
C GLU A 187 42.31 27.79 18.31
N ALA A 188 42.50 27.04 17.23
CA ALA A 188 43.72 27.11 16.43
C ALA A 188 44.00 28.50 15.83
N LYS A 189 42.97 29.26 15.44
CA LYS A 189 43.13 30.65 14.98
C LYS A 189 43.60 31.57 16.10
N TYR A 190 43.05 31.41 17.31
CA TYR A 190 43.44 32.23 18.46
C TYR A 190 44.81 31.83 19.02
N GLU A 191 45.14 30.54 19.04
CA GLU A 191 46.49 30.04 19.37
C GLU A 191 47.55 30.69 18.48
N LYS A 192 47.34 30.65 17.14
CA LYS A 192 48.23 31.31 16.17
C LYS A 192 48.36 32.81 16.40
N LYS A 193 47.26 33.50 16.72
CA LYS A 193 47.30 34.93 17.06
C LYS A 193 48.08 35.17 18.34
N MET A 194 47.91 34.33 19.35
CA MET A 194 48.64 34.40 20.62
C MET A 194 50.15 34.20 20.43
N GLU A 195 50.58 33.36 19.49
CA GLU A 195 52.00 33.19 19.16
C GLU A 195 52.57 34.31 18.27
N PHE A 196 51.79 34.79 17.30
CA PHE A 196 52.25 35.78 16.32
C PHE A 196 52.39 37.19 16.91
N LEU A 197 51.42 37.64 17.70
CA LEU A 197 51.41 38.99 18.28
C LEU A 197 52.69 39.31 19.10
N PRO A 198 53.15 38.44 20.03
CA PRO A 198 54.39 38.69 20.77
C PRO A 198 55.62 38.74 19.87
N ARG A 199 55.70 37.86 18.85
CA ARG A 199 56.81 37.88 17.89
C ARG A 199 56.84 39.16 17.08
N GLU A 200 55.68 39.64 16.65
CA GLU A 200 55.58 40.88 15.89
C GLU A 200 55.97 42.09 16.75
N LEU A 201 55.49 42.16 18.00
CA LEU A 201 55.91 43.19 18.96
C LEU A 201 57.41 43.13 19.27
N ASP A 202 57.98 41.94 19.41
CA ASP A 202 59.43 41.75 19.62
C ASP A 202 60.24 42.17 18.39
N ASN A 203 59.76 41.86 17.19
CA ASN A 203 60.38 42.32 15.94
C ASN A 203 60.32 43.84 15.78
N MET A 204 59.18 44.48 16.09
CA MET A 204 59.11 45.94 16.09
C MET A 204 60.10 46.55 17.08
N ARG A 205 60.18 46.02 18.31
CA ARG A 205 61.16 46.47 19.31
C ARG A 205 62.59 46.28 18.83
N LYS A 206 62.92 45.14 18.21
CA LYS A 206 64.24 44.88 17.63
C LYS A 206 64.56 45.86 16.51
N ASN A 207 63.63 46.14 15.61
CA ASN A 207 63.82 47.12 14.55
C ASN A 207 64.05 48.53 15.10
N GLU A 208 63.23 48.98 16.08
CA GLU A 208 63.43 50.28 16.73
C GLU A 208 64.80 50.40 17.42
N ILE A 209 65.28 49.31 18.03
CA ILE A 209 66.62 49.25 18.62
C ILE A 209 67.69 49.34 17.52
N SER A 210 67.59 48.54 16.46
CA SER A 210 68.53 48.55 15.34
C SER A 210 68.61 49.90 14.65
N GLU A 211 67.47 50.55 14.37
CA GLU A 211 67.44 51.90 13.77
C GLU A 211 68.13 52.93 14.66
N ARG A 212 67.92 52.84 15.99
CA ARG A 212 68.60 53.71 16.94
C ARG A 212 70.10 53.43 17.01
N GLU A 213 70.50 52.15 16.99
CA GLU A 213 71.90 51.73 16.97
C GLU A 213 72.60 52.18 15.68
N GLU A 214 71.95 52.08 14.53
CA GLU A 214 72.45 52.60 13.25
C GLU A 214 72.59 54.12 13.29
N HIS A 215 71.60 54.84 13.83
CA HIS A 215 71.68 56.29 14.00
C HIS A 215 72.86 56.70 14.91
N TRP A 216 73.02 56.05 16.06
CA TRP A 216 74.17 56.30 16.95
C TRP A 216 75.49 55.91 16.30
N SER A 217 75.55 54.81 15.56
CA SER A 217 76.74 54.37 14.85
C SER A 217 77.14 55.37 13.76
N SER A 218 76.17 55.88 13.00
CA SER A 218 76.37 56.97 12.03
C SER A 218 76.90 58.22 12.73
N HIS A 219 76.26 58.65 13.83
CA HIS A 219 76.69 59.83 14.57
C HIS A 219 78.11 59.70 15.14
N ILE A 220 78.46 58.51 15.67
CA ILE A 220 79.80 58.21 16.15
C ILE A 220 80.81 58.25 15.00
N ASN A 221 80.45 57.73 13.83
CA ASN A 221 81.31 57.77 12.64
C ASN A 221 81.52 59.20 12.16
N ASP A 222 80.47 60.01 12.07
CA ASP A 222 80.55 61.44 11.72
C ASP A 222 81.44 62.19 12.71
N LEU A 223 81.29 61.94 14.01
CA LEU A 223 82.11 62.55 15.05
C LEU A 223 83.59 62.13 14.93
N LYS A 224 83.85 60.84 14.65
CA LYS A 224 85.22 60.35 14.39
C LYS A 224 85.83 61.00 13.15
N GLU A 225 85.06 61.15 12.07
CA GLU A 225 85.53 61.79 10.84
C GLU A 225 85.85 63.26 11.08
N ASN A 226 84.95 63.99 11.76
CA ASN A 226 85.19 65.38 12.17
C ASN A 226 86.44 65.52 13.07
N HIS A 227 86.63 64.60 14.03
CA HIS A 227 87.84 64.59 14.87
C HIS A 227 89.11 64.29 14.07
N ASN A 228 89.06 63.33 13.14
CA ASN A 228 90.18 63.02 12.25
C ASN A 228 90.53 64.21 11.36
N GLN A 229 89.51 64.91 10.85
CA GLN A 229 89.69 66.15 10.09
C GLN A 229 90.35 67.24 10.94
N ALA A 230 89.82 67.52 12.13
CA ALA A 230 90.39 68.51 13.03
C ALA A 230 91.84 68.15 13.45
N PHE A 231 92.14 66.88 13.65
CA PHE A 231 93.49 66.40 13.93
C PHE A 231 94.42 66.58 12.72
N SER A 232 93.94 66.33 11.50
CA SER A 232 94.68 66.58 10.26
C SER A 232 94.96 68.08 10.08
N GLU A 233 93.98 68.94 10.33
CA GLU A 233 94.12 70.40 10.33
C GLU A 233 95.13 70.87 11.40
N ALA A 234 95.06 70.33 12.61
CA ALA A 234 96.01 70.61 13.68
C ALA A 234 97.44 70.18 13.29
N ASN A 235 97.60 69.02 12.66
CA ASN A 235 98.91 68.57 12.14
C ASN A 235 99.42 69.48 11.02
N LEU A 236 98.54 69.96 10.12
CA LEU A 236 98.92 70.93 9.09
C LEU A 236 99.40 72.25 9.72
N LEU A 237 98.71 72.72 10.77
CA LEU A 237 99.14 73.91 11.52
C LEU A 237 100.47 73.65 12.26
N LEU A 238 100.65 72.48 12.87
CA LEU A 238 101.91 72.10 13.53
C LEU A 238 103.08 72.09 12.54
N ASN A 239 102.86 71.52 11.35
CA ASN A 239 103.84 71.50 10.27
C ASN A 239 104.18 72.92 9.80
N ARG A 240 103.18 73.80 9.62
CA ARG A 240 103.41 75.23 9.31
C ARG A 240 104.21 75.93 10.40
N MET A 241 103.85 75.74 11.68
CA MET A 241 104.60 76.32 12.79
C MET A 241 106.03 75.80 12.84
N GLN A 242 106.27 74.53 12.49
CA GLN A 242 107.60 73.96 12.41
C GLN A 242 108.41 74.57 11.25
N ASP A 243 107.79 74.81 10.10
CA ASP A 243 108.42 75.50 8.98
C ASP A 243 108.67 76.99 9.28
N ASP A 244 107.72 77.69 9.90
CA ASP A 244 107.88 79.06 10.39
C ASP A 244 109.01 79.15 11.42
N SER A 245 109.17 78.15 12.29
CA SER A 245 110.29 78.04 13.23
C SER A 245 111.64 77.89 12.50
N LYS A 246 111.71 77.05 11.45
CA LYS A 246 112.91 76.94 10.61
C LYS A 246 113.25 78.27 9.91
N ILE A 247 112.23 78.96 9.38
CA ILE A 247 112.39 80.29 8.77
C ILE A 247 112.85 81.30 9.84
N ASN A 248 112.27 81.29 11.03
CA ASN A 248 112.66 82.17 12.14
C ASN A 248 114.12 81.95 12.54
N ILE A 249 114.58 80.70 12.62
CA ILE A 249 115.99 80.36 12.87
C ILE A 249 116.89 80.89 11.74
N SER A 250 116.47 80.79 10.48
CA SER A 250 117.19 81.35 9.34
C SER A 250 117.29 82.88 9.39
N LEU A 251 116.17 83.56 9.62
CA LEU A 251 116.12 85.02 9.75
C LEU A 251 116.92 85.50 10.96
N LYS A 252 116.91 84.79 12.09
CA LYS A 252 117.78 85.12 13.24
C LYS A 252 119.26 85.01 12.89
N ARG A 253 119.65 84.03 12.07
CA ARG A 253 121.04 83.89 11.57
C ARG A 253 121.41 85.08 10.69
N GLU A 254 120.53 85.47 9.77
CA GLU A 254 120.72 86.60 8.86
C GLU A 254 120.75 87.95 9.60
N ILE A 255 119.88 88.15 10.60
CA ILE A 255 119.91 89.32 11.50
C ILE A 255 121.22 89.38 12.28
N ASN A 256 121.74 88.25 12.76
CA ASN A 256 123.03 88.22 13.45
C ASN A 256 124.19 88.58 12.50
N GLU A 257 124.16 88.14 11.24
CA GLU A 257 125.12 88.57 10.21
C GLU A 257 125.00 90.07 9.88
N LEU A 258 123.77 90.59 9.74
CA LEU A 258 123.53 92.01 9.48
C LEU A 258 123.94 92.88 10.68
N ARG A 259 123.71 92.44 11.91
CA ARG A 259 124.19 93.14 13.12
C ARG A 259 125.71 93.15 13.21
N ALA A 260 126.39 92.08 12.82
CA ALA A 260 127.85 92.08 12.72
C ALA A 260 128.37 93.09 11.66
N LYS A 261 127.66 93.22 10.53
CA LYS A 261 127.96 94.24 9.49
C LYS A 261 127.62 95.67 9.92
N GLN A 262 126.60 95.86 10.76
CA GLN A 262 126.19 97.15 11.33
C GLN A 262 127.24 97.69 12.30
N VAL A 263 127.75 96.86 13.22
CA VAL A 263 128.79 97.25 14.19
C VAL A 263 130.09 97.69 13.50
N TYR A 264 130.39 97.15 12.31
CA TYR A 264 131.54 97.57 11.51
C TYR A 264 131.32 98.93 10.82
N LYS A 265 130.08 99.27 10.45
CA LYS A 265 129.75 100.54 9.77
C LYS A 265 129.37 101.68 10.74
N GLU A 266 128.93 101.39 11.96
CA GLU A 266 128.60 102.38 12.99
C GLU A 266 129.83 103.03 13.66
N LYS A 267 131.05 102.50 13.47
CA LYS A 267 132.28 103.07 14.03
C LYS A 267 132.97 104.16 13.18
N ALA A 268 132.39 104.57 12.05
CA ALA A 268 133.07 105.45 11.09
C ALA A 268 132.36 106.78 10.75
N LEU A 269 131.24 107.16 11.37
CA LEU A 269 130.62 108.46 11.06
C LEU A 269 129.93 109.12 12.27
N ALA A 270 130.73 109.87 13.04
CA ALA A 270 130.30 110.86 14.01
C ALA A 270 131.24 112.06 13.80
N PRO A 271 130.84 113.25 13.29
CA PRO A 271 129.51 113.91 13.36
C PRO A 271 129.03 114.60 12.04
N VAL A 272 127.85 115.26 12.08
CA VAL A 272 127.27 116.31 11.17
C VAL A 272 125.91 115.95 10.49
N VAL A 273 124.94 116.88 10.64
CA VAL A 273 123.59 117.06 10.01
C VAL A 273 122.47 116.18 10.61
N GLN A 274 121.39 116.61 11.29
CA GLN A 274 120.57 117.83 11.42
C GLN A 274 120.01 118.46 10.13
N LYS A 275 118.70 118.21 9.90
CA LYS A 275 117.74 118.86 8.99
C LYS A 275 117.79 118.47 7.50
N ASN A 276 116.86 117.59 7.12
CA ASN A 276 115.92 117.84 6.02
C ASN A 276 114.57 117.20 6.42
N LYS A 277 113.59 117.98 6.87
CA LYS A 277 112.62 118.76 6.07
C LYS A 277 111.86 117.92 5.01
N ARG A 278 110.61 117.66 5.39
CA ARG A 278 109.36 117.87 4.63
C ARG A 278 109.12 117.07 3.35
N LEU A 279 108.18 116.15 3.46
CA LEU A 279 107.11 115.84 2.50
C LEU A 279 106.09 114.99 3.29
N ALA A 280 104.78 115.18 3.28
CA ALA A 280 103.89 116.25 2.87
C ALA A 280 102.54 115.80 3.44
N GLU A 281 101.81 116.74 4.04
CA GLU A 281 100.40 116.56 4.37
C GLU A 281 99.55 116.42 3.10
N LEU A 282 98.45 115.69 3.28
CA LEU A 282 97.20 115.74 2.52
C LEU A 282 97.24 115.15 1.08
N ILE A 283 96.42 114.12 0.83
CA ILE A 283 95.05 114.33 0.32
C ILE A 283 94.31 112.98 0.06
N SER A 284 93.01 113.04 0.34
CA SER A 284 91.83 112.35 -0.26
C SER A 284 91.60 110.84 -0.17
N ASN A 285 90.53 110.55 0.57
CA ASN A 285 89.45 109.67 0.11
C ASN A 285 88.97 110.04 -1.30
N VAL A 286 88.76 109.05 -2.16
CA VAL A 286 87.41 108.59 -2.57
C VAL A 286 87.51 107.59 -3.74
N LYS A 287 86.67 106.55 -3.60
CA LYS A 287 86.02 105.69 -4.62
C LYS A 287 86.64 104.35 -5.01
N LYS A 288 85.88 103.33 -4.56
CA LYS A 288 85.46 102.07 -5.22
C LYS A 288 86.55 101.03 -5.40
N GLU A 289 86.34 99.75 -5.14
CA GLU A 289 85.16 98.92 -4.88
C GLU A 289 85.65 97.62 -4.21
N MET A 290 84.74 96.87 -3.57
CA MET A 290 84.83 95.50 -3.01
C MET A 290 84.28 95.53 -1.58
N ALA A 291 82.98 95.30 -1.35
CA ALA A 291 82.22 94.05 -1.48
C ALA A 291 82.49 93.07 -0.32
N GLU A 292 81.37 92.59 0.22
CA GLU A 292 81.18 91.54 1.26
C GLU A 292 81.36 91.99 2.71
N ASN A 293 80.29 92.33 3.42
CA ASN A 293 79.19 91.49 3.92
C ASN A 293 79.63 90.61 5.10
N GLU A 294 79.29 91.03 6.32
CA GLU A 294 78.71 90.11 7.32
C GLU A 294 78.06 90.85 8.51
N LYS A 295 76.81 90.44 8.79
CA LYS A 295 76.24 90.13 10.14
C LYS A 295 76.00 91.30 11.11
N LYS A 296 74.82 91.51 11.72
CA LYS A 296 73.65 90.69 12.14
C LYS A 296 72.49 91.69 12.43
N MET A 297 71.19 91.42 12.37
CA MET A 297 70.45 90.32 13.02
C MET A 297 68.96 90.37 12.63
N LYS A 298 68.36 89.24 12.21
CA LYS A 298 67.06 88.72 12.71
C LYS A 298 66.73 87.38 12.04
N CYS A 299 66.69 86.31 12.83
CA CYS A 299 66.19 84.99 12.44
C CYS A 299 64.67 84.90 12.67
N TYR A 300 63.92 84.30 11.74
CA TYR A 300 63.36 82.94 11.88
C TYR A 300 62.58 82.53 10.62
N VAL A 301 62.82 81.31 10.14
CA VAL A 301 62.04 80.60 9.11
C VAL A 301 61.56 79.30 9.74
N THR A 302 60.27 78.99 9.64
CA THR A 302 59.70 77.71 9.13
C THR A 302 58.20 77.63 9.41
N THR A 303 57.36 77.60 8.38
CA THR A 303 56.26 76.63 8.24
C THR A 303 55.76 76.65 6.79
N LYS A 304 55.89 75.52 6.08
CA LYS A 304 55.29 75.27 4.76
C LYS A 304 54.31 74.12 4.97
N GLY A 305 53.03 74.34 4.73
CA GLY A 305 51.97 73.34 4.91
C GLY A 305 50.81 73.57 3.95
N TYR A 306 50.29 72.44 3.46
CA TYR A 306 49.02 72.19 2.76
C TYR A 306 48.89 72.62 1.29
N ASP A 307 48.77 71.64 0.37
CA ASP A 307 47.45 71.16 -0.10
C ASP A 307 47.60 70.16 -1.28
N THR A 308 47.07 68.94 -1.15
CA THR A 308 46.95 67.95 -2.25
C THR A 308 45.91 66.85 -1.96
N SER A 309 44.72 67.18 -1.43
CA SER A 309 43.69 66.18 -1.07
C SER A 309 42.36 66.28 -1.84
N GLU A 310 42.12 67.33 -2.63
CA GLU A 310 40.78 67.57 -3.22
C GLU A 310 40.57 66.86 -4.58
N THR A 311 41.64 66.62 -5.35
CA THR A 311 41.55 66.12 -6.74
C THR A 311 41.43 64.59 -6.86
N VAL A 312 41.83 63.83 -5.84
CA VAL A 312 41.75 62.36 -5.83
C VAL A 312 40.32 61.89 -5.53
N ARG A 313 39.61 62.54 -4.59
CA ARG A 313 38.23 62.19 -4.22
C ARG A 313 37.19 62.47 -5.31
N GLN A 314 37.43 63.41 -6.22
CA GLN A 314 36.52 63.71 -7.33
C GLN A 314 36.56 62.69 -8.48
N LYS A 315 37.67 61.94 -8.62
CA LYS A 315 37.76 60.85 -9.61
C LYS A 315 37.09 59.57 -9.08
N GLU A 316 37.35 59.21 -7.84
CA GLU A 316 36.71 58.06 -7.17
C GLU A 316 35.18 58.16 -7.16
N LEU A 317 34.63 59.38 -7.03
CA LEU A 317 33.18 59.61 -7.03
C LEU A 317 32.53 59.53 -8.43
N LYS A 318 33.31 59.67 -9.51
CA LYS A 318 32.82 59.50 -10.89
C LYS A 318 32.87 58.03 -11.31
N ASP A 319 33.94 57.33 -10.96
CA ASP A 319 34.10 55.91 -11.25
C ASP A 319 33.02 55.09 -10.52
N LEU A 320 32.74 55.40 -9.25
CA LEU A 320 31.68 54.73 -8.48
C LEU A 320 30.26 54.97 -9.04
N LYS A 321 30.01 56.10 -9.70
CA LYS A 321 28.73 56.37 -10.37
C LYS A 321 28.55 55.55 -11.64
N TRP A 322 29.61 55.40 -12.43
CA TRP A 322 29.61 54.56 -13.62
C TRP A 322 29.40 53.08 -13.27
N ASP A 323 30.06 52.61 -12.20
CA ASP A 323 29.87 51.24 -11.71
C ASP A 323 28.43 51.00 -11.22
N HIS A 324 27.80 52.00 -10.60
CA HIS A 324 26.41 51.92 -10.17
C HIS A 324 25.44 51.82 -11.37
N GLU A 325 25.59 52.68 -12.38
CA GLU A 325 24.77 52.63 -13.60
C GLU A 325 24.95 51.31 -14.36
N ALA A 326 26.18 50.80 -14.44
CA ALA A 326 26.47 49.51 -15.06
C ALA A 326 25.83 48.34 -14.28
N LEU A 327 25.80 48.41 -12.95
CA LEU A 327 25.17 47.39 -12.11
C LEU A 327 23.64 47.45 -12.20
N GLU A 328 23.06 48.63 -12.29
CA GLU A 328 21.61 48.85 -12.43
C GLU A 328 21.07 48.33 -13.76
N GLN A 329 21.83 48.51 -14.86
CA GLN A 329 21.50 47.90 -16.14
C GLN A 329 21.56 46.37 -16.12
N LYS A 330 22.56 45.79 -15.43
CA LYS A 330 22.66 44.33 -15.25
C LYS A 330 21.49 43.79 -14.41
N PHE A 331 21.13 44.49 -13.34
CA PHE A 331 19.98 44.14 -12.50
C PHE A 331 18.67 44.16 -13.30
N SER A 332 18.45 45.20 -14.12
CA SER A 332 17.26 45.30 -14.97
C SER A 332 17.15 44.16 -15.98
N LYS A 333 18.28 43.74 -16.59
CA LYS A 333 18.31 42.58 -17.49
C LYS A 333 18.00 41.27 -16.75
N LEU A 334 18.62 41.05 -15.60
CA LEU A 334 18.34 39.86 -14.78
C LEU A 334 16.88 39.80 -14.31
N GLN A 335 16.27 40.95 -14.02
CA GLN A 335 14.87 41.02 -13.63
C GLN A 335 13.94 40.64 -14.80
N LEU A 336 14.24 41.08 -16.02
CA LEU A 336 13.52 40.67 -17.23
C LEU A 336 13.68 39.18 -17.52
N GLU A 337 14.90 38.65 -17.45
CA GLU A 337 15.17 37.21 -17.65
C GLU A 337 14.42 36.36 -16.62
N ARG A 338 14.38 36.82 -15.36
CA ARG A 338 13.59 36.18 -14.30
C ARG A 338 12.09 36.17 -14.65
N ASP A 339 11.54 37.29 -15.10
CA ASP A 339 10.12 37.39 -15.46
C ASP A 339 9.75 36.54 -16.68
N GLU A 340 10.62 36.51 -17.68
CA GLU A 340 10.47 35.63 -18.84
C GLU A 340 10.54 34.15 -18.42
N LEU A 341 11.43 33.79 -17.50
CA LEU A 341 11.52 32.43 -16.99
C LEU A 341 10.28 32.03 -16.19
N TYR A 342 9.74 32.91 -15.34
CA TYR A 342 8.51 32.64 -14.60
C TYR A 342 7.30 32.46 -15.53
N THR A 343 7.17 33.32 -16.54
CA THR A 343 6.06 33.25 -17.49
C THR A 343 6.13 31.99 -18.36
N THR A 344 7.31 31.66 -18.89
CA THR A 344 7.53 30.44 -19.69
C THR A 344 7.36 29.16 -18.88
N PHE A 345 7.85 29.13 -17.63
CA PHE A 345 7.64 27.99 -16.72
C PHE A 345 6.16 27.75 -16.46
N THR A 346 5.40 28.82 -16.15
CA THR A 346 3.95 28.73 -15.89
C THR A 346 3.20 28.21 -17.13
N GLN A 347 3.54 28.69 -18.33
CA GLN A 347 2.94 28.20 -19.58
C GLN A 347 3.28 26.72 -19.84
N ASN A 348 4.51 26.29 -19.58
CA ASN A 348 4.92 24.91 -19.75
C ASN A 348 4.23 23.97 -18.76
N LEU A 349 4.05 24.42 -17.51
CA LEU A 349 3.30 23.69 -16.50
C LEU A 349 1.84 23.51 -16.91
N GLN A 350 1.18 24.57 -17.39
CA GLN A 350 -0.20 24.49 -17.90
C GLN A 350 -0.32 23.56 -19.12
N LYS A 351 0.61 23.61 -20.07
CA LYS A 351 0.65 22.70 -21.24
C LYS A 351 0.82 21.24 -20.80
N MET A 352 1.71 20.98 -19.84
CA MET A 352 1.93 19.65 -19.28
C MET A 352 0.67 19.14 -18.58
N GLN A 353 0.05 19.98 -17.74
CA GLN A 353 -1.18 19.66 -17.02
C GLN A 353 -2.34 19.40 -17.98
N HIS A 354 -2.51 20.21 -19.02
CA HIS A 354 -3.52 19.98 -20.07
C HIS A 354 -3.27 18.66 -20.80
N LYS A 355 -2.01 18.36 -21.18
CA LYS A 355 -1.65 17.10 -21.86
C LYS A 355 -1.91 15.88 -20.97
N ALA A 356 -1.61 15.97 -19.67
CA ALA A 356 -1.91 14.94 -18.69
C ALA A 356 -3.43 14.78 -18.51
N GLY A 357 -4.17 15.89 -18.40
CA GLY A 357 -5.62 15.91 -18.28
C GLY A 357 -6.34 15.29 -19.47
N VAL A 358 -5.90 15.57 -20.70
CA VAL A 358 -6.44 14.93 -21.91
C VAL A 358 -6.19 13.42 -21.91
N LYS A 359 -5.01 12.96 -21.48
CA LYS A 359 -4.72 11.53 -21.32
C LYS A 359 -5.58 10.87 -20.24
N SER A 360 -5.76 11.53 -19.08
CA SER A 360 -6.63 11.05 -18.00
C SER A 360 -8.07 10.90 -18.49
N MET A 361 -8.63 11.96 -19.10
CA MET A 361 -9.97 11.93 -19.66
C MET A 361 -10.15 10.84 -20.71
N LEU A 362 -9.14 10.58 -21.56
CA LEU A 362 -9.22 9.49 -22.53
C LEU A 362 -9.26 8.11 -21.85
N LEU A 363 -8.42 7.92 -20.82
CA LEU A 363 -8.41 6.68 -20.04
C LEU A 363 -9.71 6.48 -19.27
N GLU A 364 -10.26 7.53 -18.66
CA GLU A 364 -11.57 7.51 -17.99
C GLU A 364 -12.70 7.12 -18.96
N ARG A 365 -12.73 7.71 -20.16
CA ARG A 365 -13.71 7.32 -21.19
C ARG A 365 -13.56 5.86 -21.62
N LYS A 366 -12.33 5.37 -21.79
CA LYS A 366 -12.07 3.97 -22.12
C LYS A 366 -12.48 3.03 -21.00
N LEU A 367 -12.19 3.39 -19.75
CA LEU A 367 -12.59 2.63 -18.57
C LEU A 367 -14.12 2.56 -18.50
N LYS A 368 -14.81 3.69 -18.63
CA LYS A 368 -16.26 3.73 -18.65
C LYS A 368 -16.86 2.84 -19.75
N ALA A 369 -16.35 2.93 -20.98
CA ALA A 369 -16.84 2.10 -22.08
C ALA A 369 -16.63 0.60 -21.83
N LEU A 370 -15.50 0.20 -21.21
CA LEU A 370 -15.26 -1.19 -20.81
C LEU A 370 -16.18 -1.63 -19.68
N THR A 371 -16.42 -0.77 -18.69
CA THR A 371 -17.38 -1.04 -17.60
C THR A 371 -18.80 -1.22 -18.13
N ASP A 372 -19.27 -0.31 -18.99
CA ASP A 372 -20.60 -0.39 -19.59
C ASP A 372 -20.77 -1.70 -20.42
N SER A 373 -19.71 -2.12 -21.14
CA SER A 373 -19.69 -3.41 -21.85
C SER A 373 -19.72 -4.61 -20.90
N LEU A 374 -18.96 -4.56 -19.79
CA LEU A 374 -18.94 -5.60 -18.78
C LEU A 374 -20.31 -5.76 -18.14
N GLU A 375 -20.93 -4.67 -17.69
CA GLU A 375 -22.28 -4.66 -17.12
C GLU A 375 -23.31 -5.24 -18.09
N LYS A 376 -23.23 -4.88 -19.38
CA LYS A 376 -24.11 -5.45 -20.41
C LYS A 376 -23.92 -6.96 -20.57
N THR A 377 -22.68 -7.43 -20.63
CA THR A 377 -22.40 -8.88 -20.76
C THR A 377 -22.81 -9.65 -19.51
N GLN A 378 -22.60 -9.10 -18.32
CA GLN A 378 -23.06 -9.69 -17.05
C GLN A 378 -24.58 -9.77 -16.99
N ALA A 379 -25.29 -8.71 -17.40
CA ALA A 379 -26.75 -8.72 -17.46
C ALA A 379 -27.29 -9.76 -18.45
N GLN A 380 -26.64 -9.90 -19.62
CA GLN A 380 -26.97 -10.95 -20.60
C GLN A 380 -26.73 -12.35 -20.03
N LEU A 381 -25.61 -12.57 -19.35
CA LEU A 381 -25.27 -13.85 -18.72
C LEU A 381 -26.26 -14.20 -17.60
N SER A 382 -26.59 -13.25 -16.71
CA SER A 382 -27.61 -13.43 -15.67
C SER A 382 -28.99 -13.79 -16.26
N SER A 383 -29.37 -13.17 -17.37
CA SER A 383 -30.62 -13.49 -18.08
C SER A 383 -30.63 -14.91 -18.64
N VAL A 384 -29.54 -15.35 -19.28
CA VAL A 384 -29.41 -16.71 -19.83
C VAL A 384 -29.38 -17.76 -18.72
N LEU A 385 -28.69 -17.50 -17.62
CA LEU A 385 -28.66 -18.39 -16.46
C LEU A 385 -30.05 -18.55 -15.83
N ALA A 386 -30.81 -17.45 -15.69
CA ALA A 386 -32.18 -17.50 -15.19
C ALA A 386 -33.14 -18.25 -16.14
N ALA A 387 -32.96 -18.13 -17.45
CA ALA A 387 -33.81 -18.80 -18.44
C ALA A 387 -33.53 -20.30 -18.57
N SER A 388 -32.32 -20.75 -18.24
CA SER A 388 -31.87 -22.13 -18.49
C SER A 388 -32.12 -23.11 -17.34
N ASN A 389 -32.51 -22.65 -16.14
CA ASN A 389 -32.82 -23.49 -14.96
C ASN A 389 -31.78 -24.61 -14.72
N MET A 390 -30.51 -24.33 -14.99
CA MET A 390 -29.41 -25.27 -14.83
C MET A 390 -29.04 -25.44 -13.35
N ASP A 391 -28.52 -26.61 -13.00
CA ASP A 391 -28.01 -26.89 -11.66
C ASP A 391 -26.82 -25.96 -11.35
N HIS A 392 -26.99 -25.11 -10.33
CA HIS A 392 -26.04 -24.09 -9.92
C HIS A 392 -24.72 -24.68 -9.42
N ILE A 393 -24.75 -25.91 -8.89
CA ILE A 393 -23.55 -26.60 -8.37
C ILE A 393 -22.67 -27.07 -9.54
N ALA A 394 -23.27 -27.76 -10.51
CA ALA A 394 -22.57 -28.20 -11.72
C ALA A 394 -22.03 -27.02 -12.55
N LEU A 395 -22.79 -25.92 -12.65
CA LEU A 395 -22.35 -24.69 -13.33
C LEU A 395 -21.18 -24.00 -12.63
N SER A 396 -21.18 -23.95 -11.29
CA SER A 396 -20.07 -23.39 -10.53
C SER A 396 -18.79 -24.21 -10.73
N GLU A 397 -18.88 -25.54 -10.73
CA GLU A 397 -17.71 -26.40 -10.94
C GLU A 397 -17.11 -26.23 -12.35
N VAL A 398 -17.96 -26.11 -13.37
CA VAL A 398 -17.52 -25.86 -14.76
C VAL A 398 -16.92 -24.45 -14.90
N THR A 399 -17.54 -23.44 -14.27
CA THR A 399 -17.04 -22.06 -14.26
C THR A 399 -15.66 -21.99 -13.62
N ASN A 400 -15.47 -22.60 -12.45
CA ASN A 400 -14.19 -22.62 -11.73
C ASN A 400 -13.09 -23.31 -12.57
N LYS A 401 -13.40 -24.45 -13.21
CA LYS A 401 -12.44 -25.13 -14.11
C LYS A 401 -12.06 -24.30 -15.34
N ILE A 402 -12.99 -23.49 -15.85
CA ILE A 402 -12.73 -22.57 -16.97
C ILE A 402 -11.86 -21.40 -16.50
N GLU A 403 -12.16 -20.83 -15.33
CA GLU A 403 -11.39 -19.75 -14.71
C GLU A 403 -9.95 -20.16 -14.42
N GLU A 404 -9.72 -21.33 -13.82
CA GLU A 404 -8.39 -21.90 -13.60
C GLU A 404 -7.59 -22.04 -14.91
N LYS A 405 -8.23 -22.46 -16.01
CA LYS A 405 -7.60 -22.55 -17.33
C LYS A 405 -7.26 -21.18 -17.90
N PHE A 406 -8.14 -20.19 -17.73
CA PHE A 406 -7.87 -18.82 -18.16
C PHE A 406 -6.71 -18.21 -17.36
N ASP A 407 -6.66 -18.43 -16.06
CA ASP A 407 -5.58 -17.95 -15.21
C ASP A 407 -4.25 -18.62 -15.55
N PHE A 408 -4.24 -19.93 -15.76
CA PHE A 408 -3.06 -20.65 -16.23
C PHE A 408 -2.55 -20.10 -17.57
N SER A 409 -3.45 -19.86 -18.54
CA SER A 409 -3.11 -19.30 -19.84
C SER A 409 -2.60 -17.86 -19.71
N ASN A 410 -3.24 -17.01 -18.90
CA ASN A 410 -2.84 -15.63 -18.66
C ASN A 410 -1.47 -15.55 -17.99
N ASN A 411 -1.19 -16.41 -17.01
CA ASN A 411 0.11 -16.49 -16.37
C ASN A 411 1.19 -16.98 -17.34
N SER A 412 0.87 -17.94 -18.20
CA SER A 412 1.77 -18.38 -19.28
C SER A 412 2.08 -17.25 -20.26
N ILE A 413 1.08 -16.44 -20.64
CA ILE A 413 1.28 -15.26 -21.49
C ILE A 413 2.20 -14.23 -20.81
N LYS A 414 1.97 -13.94 -19.52
CA LYS A 414 2.82 -13.02 -18.74
C LYS A 414 4.27 -13.52 -18.67
N ASN A 415 4.47 -14.82 -18.43
CA ASN A 415 5.80 -15.43 -18.38
C ASN A 415 6.52 -15.31 -19.73
N LEU A 416 5.85 -15.65 -20.83
CA LEU A 416 6.41 -15.51 -22.19
C LEU A 416 6.72 -14.05 -22.55
N GLN A 417 5.88 -13.09 -22.11
CA GLN A 417 6.17 -11.66 -22.29
C GLN A 417 7.40 -11.22 -21.49
N CYS A 418 7.57 -11.72 -20.26
CA CYS A 418 8.73 -11.47 -19.43
C CYS A 418 10.00 -12.04 -20.08
N GLU A 419 9.98 -13.31 -20.51
CA GLU A 419 11.09 -13.93 -21.24
C GLU A 419 11.44 -13.15 -22.51
N LYS A 420 10.45 -12.76 -23.30
CA LYS A 420 10.65 -11.91 -24.49
C LYS A 420 11.34 -10.60 -24.13
N ALA A 421 10.94 -9.94 -23.03
CA ALA A 421 11.56 -8.70 -22.58
C ALA A 421 13.00 -8.91 -22.10
N GLN A 422 13.27 -10.00 -21.38
CA GLN A 422 14.61 -10.40 -20.95
C GLN A 422 15.53 -10.68 -22.13
N ILE A 423 15.08 -11.46 -23.12
CA ILE A 423 15.84 -11.74 -24.35
C ILE A 423 16.10 -10.44 -25.12
N SER A 424 15.10 -9.57 -25.22
CA SER A 424 15.25 -8.27 -25.89
C SER A 424 16.24 -7.35 -25.17
N LYS A 425 16.31 -7.42 -23.84
CA LYS A 425 17.31 -6.71 -23.04
C LYS A 425 18.71 -7.31 -23.24
N ALA A 426 18.86 -8.63 -23.09
CA ALA A 426 20.12 -9.32 -23.30
C ALA A 426 20.70 -9.05 -24.70
N ARG A 427 19.84 -9.03 -25.73
CA ARG A 427 20.21 -8.65 -27.09
C ARG A 427 20.71 -7.20 -27.17
N ARG A 428 20.02 -6.24 -26.54
CA ARG A 428 20.46 -4.83 -26.51
C ARG A 428 21.81 -4.69 -25.80
N ASP A 429 21.99 -5.35 -24.66
CA ASP A 429 23.23 -5.30 -23.88
C ASP A 429 24.39 -5.93 -24.67
N MET A 430 24.15 -7.07 -25.33
CA MET A 430 25.12 -7.66 -26.25
C MET A 430 25.48 -6.71 -27.40
N LEU A 431 24.51 -6.08 -28.06
CA LEU A 431 24.78 -5.11 -29.12
C LEU A 431 25.65 -3.96 -28.58
N LEU A 432 25.29 -3.36 -27.45
CA LEU A 432 26.08 -2.28 -26.82
C LEU A 432 27.52 -2.70 -26.49
N THR A 433 27.73 -3.92 -25.99
CA THR A 433 29.08 -4.43 -25.71
C THR A 433 29.88 -4.70 -26.98
N TYR A 434 29.25 -5.22 -28.03
CA TYR A 434 29.89 -5.35 -29.36
C TYR A 434 30.24 -3.99 -29.95
N GLU A 435 29.34 -3.02 -29.82
CA GLU A 435 29.57 -1.65 -30.27
C GLU A 435 30.75 -0.99 -29.57
N ALA A 436 30.85 -1.17 -28.25
CA ALA A 436 31.98 -0.68 -27.45
C ALA A 436 33.30 -1.35 -27.84
N LYS A 437 33.30 -2.68 -28.06
CA LYS A 437 34.49 -3.42 -28.52
C LYS A 437 34.94 -3.00 -29.92
N GLN A 438 34.01 -2.84 -30.86
CA GLN A 438 34.32 -2.37 -32.21
C GLN A 438 34.89 -0.95 -32.21
N ARG A 439 34.37 -0.06 -31.34
CA ARG A 439 34.92 1.29 -31.17
C ARG A 439 36.34 1.24 -30.59
N ALA A 440 36.61 0.36 -29.62
CA ALA A 440 37.95 0.15 -29.06
C ALA A 440 38.96 -0.39 -30.08
N LEU A 441 38.49 -1.14 -31.10
CA LEU A 441 39.32 -1.68 -32.19
C LEU A 441 39.47 -0.72 -33.39
N GLY A 442 38.92 0.51 -33.31
CA GLY A 442 39.07 1.52 -34.36
C GLY A 442 38.18 1.32 -35.60
N VAL A 443 37.13 0.50 -35.53
CA VAL A 443 36.21 0.28 -36.65
C VAL A 443 35.22 1.45 -36.77
N PRO A 444 35.09 2.11 -37.94
CA PRO A 444 34.16 3.23 -38.15
C PRO A 444 32.69 2.85 -37.97
N ALA A 445 31.87 3.77 -37.45
CA ALA A 445 30.46 3.54 -37.09
C ALA A 445 29.51 3.27 -38.28
N GLU A 446 29.95 3.50 -39.52
CA GLU A 446 29.10 3.55 -40.72
C GLU A 446 28.73 2.18 -41.30
N THR A 447 29.31 1.08 -40.84
CA THR A 447 28.91 -0.29 -41.27
C THR A 447 27.75 -0.88 -40.44
N ARG A 448 27.15 -0.11 -39.51
CA ARG A 448 26.15 -0.63 -38.55
C ARG A 448 24.71 -0.44 -39.00
N CYS A 449 24.21 -1.32 -39.86
CA CYS A 449 22.77 -1.45 -40.12
C CYS A 449 22.20 -2.65 -39.36
N MET A 450 21.98 -2.51 -38.05
CA MET A 450 21.13 -3.43 -37.28
C MET A 450 20.13 -2.57 -36.51
N LYS A 451 18.97 -2.32 -37.10
CA LYS A 451 17.88 -1.60 -36.42
C LYS A 451 17.52 -2.36 -35.13
N PRO A 452 17.36 -1.67 -33.99
CA PRO A 452 16.76 -2.25 -32.81
C PRO A 452 15.41 -2.85 -33.19
N PHE A 453 15.11 -4.06 -32.71
CA PHE A 453 13.78 -4.61 -32.83
C PHE A 453 12.89 -3.88 -31.82
N ASP A 454 12.27 -2.78 -32.24
CA ASP A 454 11.26 -2.11 -31.43
C ASP A 454 10.05 -3.04 -31.29
N SER A 455 9.76 -3.45 -30.06
CA SER A 455 8.67 -4.34 -29.70
C SER A 455 7.28 -3.69 -29.81
N SER A 456 7.05 -2.83 -30.81
CA SER A 456 5.84 -1.99 -30.94
C SER A 456 4.92 -2.38 -32.11
N LEU A 457 5.06 -3.58 -32.69
CA LEU A 457 4.14 -4.07 -33.73
C LEU A 457 3.46 -5.37 -33.29
N ALA A 458 2.66 -5.28 -32.23
CA ALA A 458 1.59 -6.24 -31.96
C ALA A 458 0.51 -5.52 -31.15
N GLY A 459 -0.50 -4.97 -31.84
CA GLY A 459 -1.58 -4.23 -31.19
C GLY A 459 -2.20 -3.08 -32.00
N ARG A 460 -2.20 -3.13 -33.34
CA ARG A 460 -3.32 -2.56 -34.08
C ARG A 460 -4.25 -3.71 -34.39
N SER A 461 -5.29 -3.86 -33.59
CA SER A 461 -6.50 -4.55 -34.05
C SER A 461 -6.90 -3.83 -35.34
N GLN A 462 -6.79 -4.52 -36.47
CA GLN A 462 -7.58 -4.17 -37.64
C GLN A 462 -9.02 -4.35 -37.20
N ASP A 463 -9.75 -3.24 -37.05
CA ASP A 463 -11.20 -3.28 -37.10
C ASP A 463 -11.58 -3.88 -38.46
N LEU A 464 -11.86 -5.19 -38.45
CA LEU A 464 -12.58 -5.87 -39.50
C LEU A 464 -14.02 -5.38 -39.39
N ASP A 465 -14.29 -4.30 -40.13
CA ASP A 465 -15.63 -3.82 -40.44
C ASP A 465 -16.38 -4.93 -41.19
N LEU A 466 -17.03 -5.81 -40.43
CA LEU A 466 -18.04 -6.73 -40.96
C LEU A 466 -19.31 -5.92 -41.17
N GLY A 467 -19.36 -5.22 -42.31
CA GLY A 467 -20.56 -4.58 -42.82
C GLY A 467 -21.65 -5.61 -43.06
N PHE A 468 -22.58 -5.72 -42.12
CA PHE A 468 -23.91 -6.28 -42.39
C PHE A 468 -24.79 -5.16 -42.93
N ALA A 469 -24.98 -5.16 -44.26
CA ALA A 469 -26.02 -4.40 -44.91
C ALA A 469 -27.40 -4.97 -44.52
N PRO A 470 -28.41 -4.13 -44.25
CA PRO A 470 -29.75 -4.59 -43.92
C PRO A 470 -30.50 -5.03 -45.19
N LYS A 471 -31.11 -6.21 -45.12
CA LYS A 471 -32.35 -6.52 -45.83
C LYS A 471 -33.32 -7.12 -44.83
#